data_AF-A0A3D3CTL8-F1
#
_entry.id   AF-A0A3D3CTL8-F1
#
_cell.length_a   1.000
_cell.length_b   1.000
_cell.length_c   1.000
_cell.angle_alpha   90.00
_cell.angle_beta   90.00
_cell.angle_gamma   90.00
#
_symmetry.space_group_name_H-M   'P 1'
#
loop_
_entity.id
_entity.type
_entity.pdbx_description
1 polymer ?
#
loop_
_entity_poly.entity_id
_entity_poly.type
_entity_poly.pdbx_seq_one_letter_code
_entity_poly.pdbx_strand_id
1 'polypeptide(L)'
;MKYLKVLYIQVLIGIVLGILCGWQFPDFAPRAKLISDTFINMIRMIIAPVIFCSIVTGIASAGSMKKVGRLGIKALVYFEVVSSMALVIGLVVANMIKPGLGVAHATSQTNQVAEIARQAESFRWGEFVSHIVPSNIVESFAKGDILQILFFSILFAV
;
A
#
# COMPACT_ATOMS: atom_id res chain seq x y z
N MET A 1 12.99 -17.92 -27.41
CA MET A 1 13.74 -17.08 -26.43
C MET A 1 13.36 -15.59 -26.42
N LYS A 2 12.45 -15.08 -27.27
CA LYS A 2 12.03 -13.66 -27.26
C LYS A 2 11.06 -13.32 -26.10
N TYR A 3 10.22 -14.28 -25.68
CA TYR A 3 9.26 -14.12 -24.58
C TYR A 3 9.91 -14.11 -23.18
N LEU A 4 11.05 -14.77 -22.98
CA LEU A 4 11.77 -14.77 -21.69
C LEU A 4 12.44 -13.43 -21.33
N LYS A 5 12.46 -12.47 -22.26
CA LYS A 5 12.95 -11.10 -22.03
C LYS A 5 11.88 -10.16 -21.47
N VAL A 6 10.63 -10.59 -21.41
CA VAL A 6 9.53 -9.76 -20.91
C VAL A 6 9.53 -9.80 -19.39
N LEU A 7 9.68 -8.65 -18.74
CA LEU A 7 9.84 -8.54 -17.28
C LEU A 7 8.70 -9.19 -16.50
N TYR A 8 7.45 -9.01 -16.95
CA TYR A 8 6.29 -9.63 -16.30
C TYR A 8 6.35 -11.17 -16.32
N ILE A 9 6.85 -11.77 -17.42
CA ILE A 9 7.01 -13.23 -17.53
C ILE A 9 8.09 -13.70 -16.56
N GLN A 10 9.17 -12.93 -16.40
CA GLN A 10 10.23 -13.23 -15.44
C GLN A 10 9.73 -13.19 -13.99
N VAL A 11 8.87 -12.22 -13.65
CA VAL A 11 8.25 -12.13 -12.32
C VAL A 11 7.35 -13.35 -12.05
N LEU A 12 6.51 -13.75 -13.02
CA LEU A 12 5.69 -14.95 -12.87
C LEU A 12 6.53 -16.22 -12.68
N ILE A 13 7.58 -16.38 -13.48
CA ILE A 13 8.53 -17.50 -13.31
C ILE A 13 9.15 -17.45 -11.91
N GLY A 14 9.56 -16.27 -11.44
CA GLY A 14 10.09 -16.08 -10.09
C GLY A 14 9.12 -16.47 -8.98
N ILE A 15 7.83 -16.13 -9.11
CA ILE A 15 6.78 -16.52 -8.15
C ILE A 15 6.63 -18.04 -8.11
N VAL A 16 6.52 -18.69 -9.28
CA VAL A 16 6.36 -20.15 -9.37
C VAL A 16 7.58 -20.86 -8.79
N LEU A 17 8.79 -20.43 -9.13
CA LEU A 17 10.02 -20.97 -8.56
C LEU A 17 10.11 -20.73 -7.04
N GLY A 18 9.68 -19.56 -6.55
CA GLY A 18 9.64 -19.25 -5.12
C GLY A 18 8.72 -20.19 -4.35
N ILE A 19 7.53 -20.49 -4.90
CA ILE A 19 6.59 -21.45 -4.32
C ILE A 19 7.20 -22.86 -4.28
N LEU A 20 7.79 -23.31 -5.39
CA LEU A 20 8.44 -24.63 -5.47
C LEU A 20 9.62 -24.75 -4.50
N CYS A 21 10.45 -23.72 -4.40
CA CYS A 21 11.55 -23.69 -3.43
C CYS A 21 11.05 -23.69 -1.98
N GLY A 22 9.99 -22.94 -1.68
CA GLY A 22 9.39 -22.92 -0.34
C GLY A 22 8.80 -24.27 0.07
N TRP A 23 8.25 -25.03 -0.88
CA TRP A 23 7.71 -26.36 -0.63
C TRP A 23 8.81 -27.42 -0.47
N GLN A 24 9.83 -27.38 -1.32
CA GLN A 24 10.88 -28.41 -1.36
C GLN A 24 12.00 -28.18 -0.31
N PHE A 25 12.24 -26.92 0.08
CA PHE A 25 13.33 -26.54 0.99
C PHE A 25 12.84 -25.59 2.09
N PRO A 26 12.04 -26.07 3.06
CA PRO A 26 11.51 -25.24 4.14
C PRO A 26 12.60 -24.61 5.02
N ASP A 27 13.77 -25.25 5.18
CA ASP A 27 14.91 -24.69 5.91
C ASP A 27 15.54 -23.47 5.24
N PHE A 28 15.24 -23.22 3.95
CA PHE A 28 15.67 -22.02 3.24
C PHE A 28 14.79 -20.79 3.59
N ALA A 29 13.64 -20.99 4.24
CA ALA A 29 12.68 -19.92 4.55
C ALA A 29 13.28 -18.72 5.30
N PRO A 30 14.16 -18.87 6.31
CA PRO A 30 14.77 -17.72 7.00
C PRO A 30 15.64 -16.87 6.07
N ARG A 31 16.39 -17.50 5.15
CA ARG A 31 17.23 -16.80 4.17
C ARG A 31 16.38 -16.13 3.08
N ALA A 32 15.37 -16.83 2.59
CA ALA A 32 14.41 -16.27 1.63
C ALA A 32 13.67 -15.05 2.22
N LYS A 33 13.31 -15.10 3.51
CA LYS A 33 12.71 -13.98 4.23
C LYS A 33 13.67 -12.77 4.28
N LEU A 34 14.94 -12.98 4.64
CA LEU A 34 15.92 -11.89 4.65
C LEU A 34 16.07 -11.21 3.28
N ILE A 35 16.10 -12.01 2.19
CA ILE A 35 16.15 -11.48 0.82
C ILE A 35 14.90 -10.67 0.50
N SER A 36 13.72 -11.19 0.86
CA SER A 36 12.44 -10.53 0.63
C SER A 36 12.32 -9.23 1.42
N ASP A 37 12.68 -9.25 2.71
CA ASP A 37 12.66 -8.07 3.58
C ASP A 37 13.63 -7.00 3.06
N THR A 38 14.82 -7.40 2.62
CA THR A 38 15.80 -6.48 2.01
C THR A 38 15.26 -5.85 0.73
N PHE A 39 14.67 -6.66 -0.16
CA PHE A 39 14.07 -6.17 -1.40
C PHE A 39 12.91 -5.19 -1.14
N ILE A 40 12.02 -5.52 -0.21
CA ILE A 40 10.92 -4.63 0.19
C ILE A 40 11.45 -3.33 0.78
N ASN A 41 12.50 -3.38 1.60
CA ASN A 41 13.15 -2.17 2.13
C ASN A 41 13.77 -1.30 1.02
N MET A 42 14.39 -1.91 0.01
CA MET A 42 14.89 -1.18 -1.17
C MET A 42 13.75 -0.47 -1.92
N ILE A 43 12.60 -1.13 -2.11
CA ILE A 43 11.43 -0.48 -2.71
C ILE A 43 10.95 0.68 -1.82
N ARG A 44 10.75 0.44 -0.53
CA ARG A 44 10.26 1.45 0.44
C ARG A 44 11.13 2.70 0.47
N MET A 45 12.45 2.55 0.41
CA MET A 45 13.41 3.66 0.36
C MET A 45 13.16 4.60 -0.83
N ILE A 46 12.72 4.06 -1.97
CA ILE A 46 12.53 4.81 -3.22
C ILE A 46 11.15 5.48 -3.26
N ILE A 47 10.15 4.93 -2.57
CA ILE A 47 8.75 5.43 -2.62
C ILE A 47 8.66 6.91 -2.25
N ALA A 48 9.20 7.33 -1.10
CA ALA A 48 9.07 8.70 -0.62
C ALA A 48 9.67 9.74 -1.59
N PRO A 49 10.94 9.62 -2.05
CA PRO A 49 11.51 10.52 -3.05
C PRO A 49 10.75 10.51 -4.39
N VAL A 50 10.33 9.33 -4.87
CA VAL A 50 9.63 9.22 -6.15
C VAL A 50 8.28 9.91 -6.09
N ILE A 51 7.52 9.74 -5.00
CA ILE A 51 6.23 10.41 -4.82
C ILE A 51 6.43 11.93 -4.82
N PHE A 52 7.38 12.44 -4.03
CA PHE A 52 7.66 13.87 -3.97
C PHE A 52 8.00 14.44 -5.36
N CYS A 53 8.99 13.86 -6.03
CA CYS A 53 9.41 14.32 -7.35
C CYS A 53 8.29 14.22 -8.39
N SER A 54 7.52 13.13 -8.39
CA SER A 54 6.44 12.90 -9.35
C SER A 54 5.30 13.90 -9.17
N ILE A 55 4.93 14.22 -7.93
CA ILE A 55 3.88 15.18 -7.64
C ILE A 55 4.34 16.60 -7.95
N VAL A 56 5.55 16.97 -7.53
CA VAL A 56 6.09 18.32 -7.79
C VAL A 56 6.20 18.59 -9.30
N THR A 57 6.80 17.67 -10.05
CA THR A 57 6.91 17.80 -11.51
C THR A 57 5.56 17.71 -12.21
N GLY A 58 4.64 16.88 -11.71
CA GLY A 58 3.27 16.77 -12.22
C GLY A 58 2.46 18.06 -12.06
N ILE A 59 2.59 18.74 -10.91
CA ILE A 59 1.90 20.01 -10.66
C ILE A 59 2.56 21.15 -11.44
N ALA A 60 3.89 21.22 -11.44
CA ALA A 60 4.65 22.23 -12.17
C ALA A 60 4.34 22.20 -13.69
N SER A 61 4.18 21.00 -14.27
CA SER A 61 3.82 20.84 -15.69
C SER A 61 2.35 21.16 -16.00
N ALA A 62 1.44 21.05 -15.03
CA ALA A 62 0.02 21.32 -15.22
C ALA A 62 -0.30 22.83 -15.33
N GLY A 63 0.60 23.71 -14.87
CA GLY A 63 0.56 25.16 -15.03
C GLY A 63 -0.61 25.90 -14.36
N SER A 64 -1.56 25.20 -13.71
CA SER A 64 -2.65 25.82 -12.96
C SER A 64 -3.17 24.96 -11.82
N MET A 65 -3.17 25.53 -10.61
CA MET A 65 -3.64 24.88 -9.39
C MET A 65 -5.13 24.47 -9.46
N LYS A 66 -5.98 25.26 -10.12
CA LYS A 66 -7.41 24.93 -10.30
C LYS A 66 -7.62 23.61 -11.06
N LYS A 67 -6.76 23.29 -12.03
CA LYS A 67 -6.84 22.02 -12.76
C LYS A 67 -6.41 20.86 -11.88
N VAL A 68 -5.33 21.02 -11.11
CA VAL A 68 -4.82 20.01 -10.17
C VAL A 68 -5.85 19.70 -9.09
N GLY A 69 -6.43 20.71 -8.43
CA GLY A 69 -7.46 20.50 -7.41
C GLY A 69 -8.70 19.79 -7.94
N ARG A 70 -9.15 20.15 -9.16
CA ARG A 70 -10.28 19.45 -9.82
C ARG A 70 -9.94 18.00 -10.14
N LEU A 71 -8.72 17.72 -10.58
CA LEU A 71 -8.26 16.36 -10.85
C LEU A 71 -8.16 15.55 -9.56
N GLY A 72 -7.66 16.15 -8.47
CA GLY A 72 -7.61 15.52 -7.15
C GLY A 72 -8.99 15.12 -6.63
N ILE A 73 -9.98 16.01 -6.69
CA ILE A 73 -11.35 15.69 -6.29
C ILE A 73 -11.94 14.58 -7.16
N LYS A 74 -11.75 14.64 -8.49
CA LYS A 74 -12.20 13.55 -9.39
C LYS A 74 -11.52 12.22 -9.06
N ALA A 75 -10.24 12.25 -8.71
CA ALA A 75 -9.50 11.05 -8.31
C ALA A 75 -10.00 10.49 -6.97
N LEU A 76 -10.33 11.33 -5.99
CA LEU A 76 -10.92 10.89 -4.71
C LEU A 76 -12.29 10.25 -4.91
N VAL A 77 -13.17 10.88 -5.68
CA VAL A 77 -14.49 10.31 -6.00
C VAL A 77 -14.34 8.99 -6.76
N TYR A 78 -13.43 8.93 -7.74
CA TYR A 78 -13.12 7.70 -8.46
C TYR A 78 -12.60 6.60 -7.53
N PHE A 79 -11.64 6.93 -6.66
CA PHE A 79 -11.05 5.98 -5.70
C PHE A 79 -12.11 5.44 -4.74
N GLU A 80 -12.98 6.31 -4.21
CA GLU A 80 -14.04 5.91 -3.28
C GLU A 80 -15.05 4.96 -3.94
N VAL A 81 -15.50 5.30 -5.16
CA VAL A 81 -16.45 4.46 -5.91
C VAL A 81 -15.85 3.11 -6.25
N VAL A 82 -14.63 3.08 -6.81
CA VAL A 82 -13.97 1.84 -7.21
C VAL A 82 -13.64 0.97 -6.00
N SER A 83 -13.18 1.56 -4.90
CA SER A 83 -12.88 0.83 -3.66
C SER A 83 -14.14 0.27 -3.00
N SER A 84 -15.23 1.04 -2.98
CA SER A 84 -16.54 0.57 -2.50
C SER A 84 -17.05 -0.60 -3.32
N MET A 85 -16.95 -0.52 -4.65
CA MET A 85 -17.31 -1.64 -5.54
C MET A 85 -16.43 -2.86 -5.28
N ALA A 86 -15.12 -2.68 -5.11
CA ALA A 86 -14.20 -3.76 -4.79
C ALA A 86 -14.54 -4.44 -3.45
N LEU A 87 -14.89 -3.65 -2.42
CA LEU A 87 -15.33 -4.16 -1.12
C LEU A 87 -16.62 -4.96 -1.23
N VAL A 88 -17.61 -4.49 -1.98
CA VAL A 88 -18.88 -5.21 -2.20
C VAL A 88 -18.61 -6.55 -2.89
N ILE A 89 -17.81 -6.56 -3.96
CA ILE A 89 -17.45 -7.80 -4.65
C ILE A 89 -16.69 -8.75 -3.72
N GLY A 90 -15.70 -8.25 -2.98
CA GLY A 90 -14.94 -9.03 -2.01
C GLY A 90 -15.84 -9.65 -0.94
N LEU A 91 -16.81 -8.89 -0.42
CA LEU A 91 -17.77 -9.36 0.57
C LEU A 91 -18.69 -10.43 -0.01
N VAL A 92 -19.22 -10.25 -1.21
CA VAL A 92 -20.08 -11.24 -1.88
C VAL A 92 -19.32 -12.55 -2.10
N VAL A 93 -18.12 -12.47 -2.67
CA VAL A 93 -17.28 -13.66 -2.94
C VAL A 93 -16.89 -14.36 -1.64
N ALA A 94 -16.49 -13.62 -0.60
CA ALA A 94 -16.15 -14.18 0.70
C ALA A 94 -17.34 -14.87 1.36
N ASN A 95 -18.55 -14.30 1.28
CA ASN A 95 -19.76 -14.92 1.83
C ASN A 95 -20.24 -16.14 1.04
N MET A 96 -19.95 -16.21 -0.27
CA MET A 96 -20.27 -17.37 -1.10
C MET A 96 -19.29 -18.52 -0.90
N ILE A 97 -17.99 -18.25 -1.02
CA ILE A 97 -16.93 -19.27 -0.92
C ILE A 97 -16.72 -19.69 0.54
N LYS A 98 -17.00 -18.80 1.50
CA LYS A 98 -16.77 -18.99 2.94
C LYS A 98 -15.37 -19.55 3.24
N PRO A 99 -14.29 -18.90 2.75
CA PRO A 99 -12.94 -19.37 2.99
C PRO A 99 -12.65 -19.30 4.49
N GLY A 100 -12.57 -20.46 5.15
CA GLY A 100 -12.41 -20.56 6.60
C GLY A 100 -13.25 -21.64 7.27
N LEU A 101 -14.29 -22.17 6.59
CA LEU A 101 -15.02 -23.33 7.09
C LEU A 101 -14.07 -24.54 7.26
N GLY A 102 -13.91 -25.01 8.50
CA GLY A 102 -13.03 -26.13 8.84
C GLY A 102 -11.60 -25.76 9.26
N VAL A 103 -11.24 -24.47 9.30
CA VAL A 103 -9.97 -24.03 9.89
C VAL A 103 -10.11 -24.05 11.41
N ALA A 104 -9.30 -24.85 12.10
CA ALA A 104 -9.27 -24.87 13.56
C ALA A 104 -8.77 -23.50 14.07
N HIS A 105 -9.67 -22.71 14.66
CA HIS A 105 -9.31 -21.43 15.26
C HIS A 105 -8.47 -21.69 16.51
N ALA A 106 -7.18 -21.37 16.48
CA ALA A 106 -6.39 -21.26 17.69
C ALA A 106 -6.98 -20.11 18.52
N THR A 107 -7.49 -20.41 19.70
CA THR A 107 -8.17 -19.50 20.64
C THR A 107 -7.34 -18.25 21.03
N SER A 108 -6.06 -18.21 20.67
CA SER A 108 -5.14 -17.09 20.89
C SER A 108 -5.39 -15.86 20.02
N GLN A 109 -6.24 -15.92 18.98
CA GLN A 109 -6.51 -14.79 18.08
C GLN A 109 -7.64 -13.84 18.54
N THR A 110 -8.42 -14.19 19.56
CA THR A 110 -9.54 -13.36 20.05
C THR A 110 -9.07 -11.97 20.52
N ASN A 111 -7.87 -11.88 21.10
CA ASN A 111 -7.30 -10.59 21.55
C ASN A 111 -6.93 -9.67 20.38
N GLN A 112 -6.45 -10.20 19.26
CA GLN A 112 -6.08 -9.39 18.09
C GLN A 112 -7.33 -8.82 17.41
N VAL A 113 -8.42 -9.60 17.35
CA VAL A 113 -9.70 -9.10 16.81
C VAL A 113 -10.26 -7.97 17.67
N ALA A 114 -10.18 -8.11 19.01
CA ALA A 114 -10.61 -7.06 19.94
C ALA A 114 -9.74 -5.79 19.84
N GLU A 115 -8.44 -5.94 19.59
CA GLU A 115 -7.52 -4.81 19.41
C GLU A 115 -7.77 -4.06 18.10
N ILE A 116 -8.02 -4.77 17.00
CA ILE A 116 -8.42 -4.18 15.71
C ILE A 116 -9.75 -3.43 15.86
N ALA A 117 -10.73 -4.02 16.55
CA ALA A 117 -12.01 -3.37 16.81
C ALA A 117 -11.85 -2.07 17.63
N ARG A 118 -10.99 -2.10 18.66
CA ARG A 118 -10.65 -0.89 19.45
C ARG A 118 -9.93 0.18 18.63
N GLN A 119 -9.01 -0.21 17.75
CA GLN A 119 -8.34 0.74 16.86
C GLN A 119 -9.34 1.43 15.93
N ALA A 120 -10.31 0.68 15.37
CA ALA A 120 -11.37 1.26 14.55
C ALA A 120 -12.24 2.26 15.35
N GLU A 121 -12.56 1.93 16.60
CA GLU A 121 -13.35 2.80 17.49
C GLU A 121 -12.59 4.07 17.90
N SER A 122 -11.26 4.00 17.96
CA SER A 122 -10.39 5.14 18.26
C SER A 122 -10.12 6.09 17.09
N PHE A 123 -10.59 5.77 15.87
CA PHE A 123 -10.35 6.62 14.71
C PHE A 123 -11.16 7.92 14.81
N ARG A 124 -10.45 9.05 14.90
CA ARG A 124 -11.06 10.38 14.99
C ARG A 124 -10.72 11.20 13.74
N TRP A 125 -11.74 11.65 13.03
CA TRP A 125 -11.59 12.47 11.83
C TRP A 125 -10.72 13.71 12.05
N GLY A 126 -10.82 14.35 13.21
CA GLY A 126 -10.00 15.53 13.54
C GLY A 126 -8.50 15.21 13.63
N GLU A 127 -8.15 14.06 14.19
CA GLU A 127 -6.75 13.62 14.30
C GLU A 127 -6.19 13.23 12.93
N PHE A 128 -7.00 12.57 12.09
CA PHE A 128 -6.61 12.27 10.71
C PHE A 128 -6.30 13.53 9.91
N VAL A 129 -7.17 14.55 9.96
CA VAL A 129 -6.94 15.83 9.25
C VAL A 129 -5.71 16.54 9.81
N SER A 130 -5.52 16.55 11.13
CA SER A 130 -4.33 17.12 11.75
C SER A 130 -3.05 16.38 11.33
N HIS A 131 -3.12 15.06 11.10
CA HIS A 131 -1.99 14.24 10.69
C HIS A 131 -1.56 14.47 9.24
N ILE A 132 -2.42 15.05 8.39
CA ILE A 132 -2.07 15.42 7.01
C ILE A 132 -0.97 16.50 7.01
N VAL A 133 -1.01 17.42 7.98
CA VAL A 133 -0.04 18.49 8.10
C VAL A 133 1.15 17.99 8.91
N PRO A 134 2.35 17.83 8.31
CA PRO A 134 3.52 17.35 9.04
C PRO A 134 3.99 18.38 10.06
N SER A 135 4.38 17.90 11.25
CA SER A 135 5.16 18.69 12.21
C SER A 135 6.59 18.94 11.74
N ASN A 136 7.19 17.97 11.03
CA ASN A 136 8.53 18.04 10.48
C ASN A 136 8.64 17.19 9.20
N ILE A 137 9.02 17.83 8.09
CA ILE A 137 9.13 17.18 6.78
C ILE A 137 10.21 16.09 6.77
N VAL A 138 11.36 16.33 7.40
CA VAL A 138 12.46 15.35 7.43
C VAL A 138 12.02 14.08 8.15
N GLU A 139 11.25 14.24 9.22
CA GLU A 139 10.65 13.12 9.94
C GLU A 139 9.64 12.35 9.07
N SER A 140 8.77 13.04 8.34
CA SER A 140 7.82 12.41 7.42
C SER A 140 8.52 11.58 6.33
N PHE A 141 9.62 12.10 5.77
CA PHE A 141 10.43 11.35 4.81
C PHE A 141 11.15 10.15 5.44
N ALA A 142 11.63 10.28 6.68
CA ALA A 142 12.30 9.20 7.39
C ALA A 142 11.34 8.07 7.80
N LYS A 143 10.12 8.42 8.25
CA LYS A 143 9.06 7.47 8.61
C LYS A 143 8.30 6.91 7.41
N GLY A 144 8.38 7.59 6.27
CA GLY A 144 7.65 7.23 5.06
C GLY A 144 6.16 7.56 5.15
N ASP A 145 5.80 8.64 5.86
CA ASP A 145 4.41 9.10 5.99
C ASP A 145 3.94 9.73 4.68
N ILE A 146 3.43 8.87 3.78
CA ILE A 146 3.09 9.23 2.39
C ILE A 146 2.11 10.42 2.32
N LEU A 147 1.12 10.47 3.21
CA LEU A 147 0.10 11.52 3.20
C LEU A 147 0.69 12.90 3.51
N GLN A 148 1.62 12.96 4.46
CA GLN A 148 2.35 14.17 4.83
C GLN A 148 3.31 14.61 3.72
N ILE A 149 4.03 13.66 3.13
CA ILE A 149 4.91 13.91 1.98
C ILE A 149 4.10 14.46 0.80
N LEU A 150 2.93 13.87 0.52
CA LEU A 150 2.02 14.33 -0.53
C LEU A 150 1.54 15.76 -0.28
N PHE A 151 1.09 16.06 0.94
CA PHE A 151 0.62 17.40 1.31
C PHE A 151 1.72 18.45 1.14
N PHE A 152 2.92 18.17 1.66
CA PHE A 152 4.07 19.06 1.49
C PHE A 152 4.45 19.23 0.01
N SER A 153 4.45 18.15 -0.78
CA SER A 153 4.75 18.18 -2.22
C SER A 153 3.81 19.12 -2.97
N ILE A 154 2.51 19.10 -2.63
CA ILE A 154 1.51 20.00 -3.23
C ILE A 154 1.82 21.45 -2.88
N LEU A 155 2.12 21.75 -1.61
CA LEU A 155 2.46 23.11 -1.18
C LEU A 155 3.77 23.61 -1.80
N PHE A 156 4.78 22.75 -1.95
CA PHE A 156 6.06 23.09 -2.53
C PHE A 156 6.00 23.35 -4.04
N ALA A 157 5.09 22.66 -4.75
CA ALA A 157 4.97 22.75 -6.20
C ALA A 157 4.11 23.92 -6.70
N VAL A 158 3.38 24.55 -5.78
CA VAL A 158 2.49 25.70 -6.00
C VAL A 158 3.29 26.99 -6.01
#